data_AF-A0A2G2G7U6-F1
#
_entry.id   AF-A0A2G2G7U6-F1
#
_cell.length_a   1.000
_cell.length_b   1.000
_cell.length_c   1.000
_cell.angle_alpha   90.00
_cell.angle_beta   90.00
_cell.angle_gamma   90.00
#
_symmetry.space_group_name_H-M   'P 1'
#
loop_
_entity.id
_entity.type
_entity.pdbx_description
1 polymer ?
#
loop_
_entity_poly.entity_id
_entity_poly.type
_entity_poly.pdbx_seq_one_letter_code
_entity_poly.pdbx_strand_id
1 'polypeptide(L)'
;MDFEEALERVAGTELEEVEDIEQASVPEETIESLIDEFELAGQEIGSGDKVWFARDLQRLLGYKRWEDFDSVIQRAVIACVNSEHDPASHFKEVFRDKPKNSEGGRPAKDFQLSRYACYLIAQNASSRKRQVAFAQTYFAIQTRRQELTDQNGVDFSTLSEIEQRLYLRNQVVEENKKLARAASGAGVKDGVEYGIFQNKGYEGLYGGRGVKEIRRHKGLPKSAKILDRMGSTELAANLFRITQTEEKLRKEEVKGAHAAGLAHYEVGKRVRQAITELGGVVPENLPVAEDVKKVARARQRQKKLTAQSTPLPEPERTSDSARKIDLKADLWKYALLVIVQQPDMEMSTTDLIAELPKYITVPDEAVAENMSRKDSKFSQIVRNLKSHKTSKNNFIYQGYAEDIPGGFRGTEKGRQFVQTYFLNSALKNDG
;
A
#
# COMPACT_ATOMS: atom_id res chain seq x y z
N MET A 1 -9.49 22.48 26.07
CA MET A 1 -8.85 21.39 25.32
C MET A 1 -9.39 21.49 23.91
N ASP A 2 -8.50 21.57 22.92
CA ASP A 2 -8.92 21.78 21.53
C ASP A 2 -9.55 20.50 20.93
N PHE A 3 -10.35 20.64 19.88
CA PHE A 3 -10.92 19.51 19.12
C PHE A 3 -9.81 18.68 18.45
N GLU A 4 -8.77 19.32 17.92
CA GLU A 4 -7.59 18.62 17.38
C GLU A 4 -6.75 17.97 18.50
N GLU A 5 -6.57 18.65 19.63
CA GLU A 5 -5.87 18.13 20.81
C GLU A 5 -6.60 16.90 21.42
N ALA A 6 -7.94 16.90 21.37
CA ALA A 6 -8.77 15.76 21.77
C ALA A 6 -8.67 14.60 20.74
N LEU A 7 -8.65 14.89 19.44
CA LEU A 7 -8.40 13.89 18.39
C LEU A 7 -7.03 13.21 18.54
N GLU A 8 -5.98 13.96 18.88
CA GLU A 8 -4.66 13.39 19.17
C GLU A 8 -4.65 12.57 20.47
N ARG A 9 -5.34 13.00 21.53
CA ARG A 9 -5.50 12.20 22.77
C ARG A 9 -6.34 10.94 22.58
N VAL A 10 -7.37 10.95 21.74
CA VAL A 10 -8.15 9.74 21.40
C VAL A 10 -7.29 8.74 20.61
N ALA A 11 -6.31 9.19 19.83
CA ALA A 11 -5.25 8.35 19.28
C ALA A 11 -4.19 7.89 20.32
N GLY A 12 -4.45 8.10 21.62
CA GLY A 12 -3.52 7.95 22.75
C GLY A 12 -4.08 7.40 24.07
N THR A 13 -5.33 6.91 24.12
CA THR A 13 -5.98 6.10 25.19
C THR A 13 -5.72 6.44 26.67
N GLU A 14 -6.76 6.85 27.42
CA GLU A 14 -6.99 6.53 28.85
C GLU A 14 -8.51 6.45 29.18
N LEU A 15 -8.86 6.22 30.45
CA LEU A 15 -10.21 6.09 31.08
C LEU A 15 -10.81 4.66 31.17
N GLU A 16 -11.85 4.47 32.01
CA GLU A 16 -12.04 3.24 32.82
C GLU A 16 -13.51 2.77 33.05
N GLU A 17 -13.67 1.46 33.33
CA GLU A 17 -14.79 0.75 34.04
C GLU A 17 -16.22 0.80 33.40
N VAL A 18 -17.07 -0.27 33.34
CA VAL A 18 -17.11 -1.66 33.88
C VAL A 18 -17.66 -2.65 32.78
N GLU A 19 -17.24 -3.94 32.76
CA GLU A 19 -17.58 -5.04 31.77
C GLU A 19 -18.91 -5.82 32.10
N ASP A 20 -19.56 -6.70 31.31
CA ASP A 20 -19.31 -7.36 29.98
C ASP A 20 -20.55 -7.33 29.00
N ILE A 21 -21.40 -8.34 28.67
CA ILE A 21 -21.68 -9.75 29.11
C ILE A 21 -22.41 -10.61 28.01
N GLU A 22 -22.79 -11.86 28.33
CA GLU A 22 -23.54 -12.96 27.62
C GLU A 22 -24.67 -12.63 26.61
N GLN A 23 -25.23 -13.57 25.82
CA GLN A 23 -24.80 -14.74 25.00
C GLN A 23 -26.07 -15.45 24.44
N ALA A 24 -26.10 -15.94 23.18
CA ALA A 24 -27.11 -16.88 22.65
C ALA A 24 -26.71 -17.43 21.26
N SER A 25 -27.25 -18.59 20.86
CA SER A 25 -26.86 -19.39 19.67
C SER A 25 -28.02 -19.72 18.70
N VAL A 26 -27.73 -20.08 17.43
CA VAL A 26 -28.47 -21.04 16.57
C VAL A 26 -27.66 -21.29 15.26
N PRO A 27 -27.65 -22.52 14.66
CA PRO A 27 -26.82 -22.85 13.49
C PRO A 27 -27.59 -22.92 12.15
N GLU A 28 -26.90 -22.66 11.01
CA GLU A 28 -27.26 -23.14 9.65
C GLU A 28 -26.19 -22.74 8.60
N GLU A 29 -25.71 -23.70 7.79
CA GLU A 29 -24.70 -23.62 6.71
C GLU A 29 -23.31 -23.06 7.12
N THR A 30 -22.23 -23.86 6.99
CA THR A 30 -20.85 -23.43 7.26
C THR A 30 -20.27 -22.62 6.10
N ILE A 31 -19.51 -21.55 6.40
CA ILE A 31 -18.95 -20.65 5.36
C ILE A 31 -17.90 -21.37 4.51
N GLU A 32 -17.25 -22.42 5.02
CA GLU A 32 -16.37 -23.30 4.23
C GLU A 32 -17.07 -23.77 2.94
N SER A 33 -18.34 -24.22 3.01
CA SER A 33 -19.13 -24.58 1.82
C SER A 33 -19.29 -23.41 0.87
N LEU A 34 -19.64 -22.22 1.38
CA LEU A 34 -19.90 -21.03 0.56
C LEU A 34 -18.63 -20.43 -0.07
N ILE A 35 -17.46 -20.65 0.53
CA ILE A 35 -16.15 -20.29 -0.05
C ILE A 35 -15.72 -21.32 -1.09
N ASP A 36 -15.83 -22.61 -0.80
CA ASP A 36 -15.51 -23.65 -1.76
C ASP A 36 -16.43 -23.53 -2.98
N GLU A 37 -17.74 -23.35 -2.80
CA GLU A 37 -18.68 -23.04 -3.87
C GLU A 37 -18.32 -21.78 -4.67
N PHE A 38 -17.79 -20.73 -4.03
CA PHE A 38 -17.31 -19.54 -4.73
C PHE A 38 -16.04 -19.79 -5.53
N GLU A 39 -15.00 -20.42 -4.96
CA GLU A 39 -13.74 -20.67 -5.66
C GLU A 39 -13.85 -21.81 -6.69
N LEU A 40 -14.78 -22.76 -6.53
CA LEU A 40 -15.16 -23.76 -7.54
C LEU A 40 -15.99 -23.15 -8.69
N ALA A 41 -16.76 -22.09 -8.44
CA ALA A 41 -17.44 -21.33 -9.50
C ALA A 41 -16.49 -20.45 -10.33
N GLY A 42 -15.24 -20.27 -9.89
CA GLY A 42 -14.19 -19.55 -10.60
C GLY A 42 -13.44 -20.44 -11.58
N GLN A 43 -13.57 -20.17 -12.87
CA GLN A 43 -12.91 -20.91 -13.95
C GLN A 43 -11.54 -20.30 -14.27
N GLU A 44 -10.50 -21.13 -14.29
CA GLU A 44 -9.15 -20.71 -14.67
C GLU A 44 -9.04 -20.38 -16.17
N ILE A 45 -8.39 -19.27 -16.47
CA ILE A 45 -7.88 -18.90 -17.78
C ILE A 45 -6.33 -18.97 -17.72
N GLY A 46 -5.67 -19.21 -18.85
CA GLY A 46 -4.21 -19.18 -18.94
C GLY A 46 -3.62 -17.88 -18.36
N SER A 47 -2.40 -17.99 -17.80
CA SER A 47 -1.76 -17.14 -16.76
C SER A 47 -2.18 -17.39 -15.31
N GLY A 48 -3.21 -18.20 -15.05
CA GLY A 48 -3.64 -18.57 -13.69
C GLY A 48 -4.71 -17.65 -13.10
N ASP A 49 -5.23 -16.73 -13.92
CA ASP A 49 -6.30 -15.82 -13.57
C ASP A 49 -7.66 -16.53 -13.65
N LYS A 50 -8.46 -16.45 -12.58
CA LYS A 50 -9.82 -16.97 -12.56
C LYS A 50 -10.85 -15.93 -13.00
N VAL A 51 -11.91 -16.39 -13.67
CA VAL A 51 -13.13 -15.61 -13.93
C VAL A 51 -14.38 -16.31 -13.41
N TRP A 52 -15.39 -15.53 -13.03
CA TRP A 52 -16.70 -16.03 -12.60
C TRP A 52 -17.76 -15.66 -13.63
N PHE A 53 -18.86 -16.43 -13.67
CA PHE A 53 -20.04 -16.07 -14.45
C PHE A 53 -21.11 -15.44 -13.54
N ALA A 54 -21.72 -14.35 -13.99
CA ALA A 54 -22.73 -13.65 -13.20
C ALA A 54 -23.97 -14.51 -12.87
N ARG A 55 -24.38 -15.47 -13.72
CA ARG A 55 -25.43 -16.45 -13.34
C ARG A 55 -25.05 -17.38 -12.20
N ASP A 56 -23.78 -17.68 -12.04
CA ASP A 56 -23.33 -18.58 -10.98
C ASP A 56 -23.19 -17.76 -9.69
N LEU A 57 -22.60 -16.56 -9.76
CA LEU A 57 -22.56 -15.60 -8.65
C LEU A 57 -23.96 -15.14 -8.18
N GLN A 58 -24.94 -15.04 -9.08
CA GLN A 58 -26.35 -14.75 -8.74
C GLN A 58 -26.90 -15.75 -7.71
N ARG A 59 -26.58 -17.04 -7.89
CA ARG A 59 -27.04 -18.13 -7.01
C ARG A 59 -26.34 -18.06 -5.66
N LEU A 60 -25.00 -17.96 -5.68
CA LEU A 60 -24.16 -17.84 -4.48
C LEU A 60 -24.61 -16.67 -3.60
N LEU A 61 -24.93 -15.51 -4.18
CA LEU A 61 -25.40 -14.33 -3.45
C LEU A 61 -26.91 -14.34 -3.12
N GLY A 62 -27.63 -15.45 -3.36
CA GLY A 62 -29.02 -15.64 -2.96
C GLY A 62 -30.04 -14.79 -3.73
N TYR A 63 -29.78 -14.45 -5.00
CA TYR A 63 -30.69 -13.66 -5.84
C TYR A 63 -31.59 -14.56 -6.71
N LYS A 64 -32.89 -14.60 -6.42
CA LYS A 64 -33.84 -15.51 -7.11
C LYS A 64 -34.19 -15.08 -8.54
N ARG A 65 -34.20 -13.78 -8.84
CA ARG A 65 -34.49 -13.22 -10.18
C ARG A 65 -33.23 -12.62 -10.78
N TRP A 66 -33.10 -12.65 -12.10
CA TRP A 66 -31.94 -12.06 -12.78
C TRP A 66 -31.99 -10.53 -12.73
N GLU A 67 -33.17 -9.94 -12.84
CA GLU A 67 -33.41 -8.49 -12.93
C GLU A 67 -32.96 -7.78 -11.64
N ASP A 68 -33.20 -8.41 -10.49
CA ASP A 68 -32.73 -7.95 -9.18
C ASP A 68 -31.20 -7.96 -9.06
N PHE A 69 -30.52 -8.82 -9.84
CA PHE A 69 -29.07 -9.02 -9.82
C PHE A 69 -28.34 -8.22 -10.89
N ASP A 70 -28.89 -8.10 -12.11
CA ASP A 70 -28.41 -7.17 -13.13
C ASP A 70 -28.43 -5.74 -12.56
N SER A 71 -29.46 -5.37 -11.78
CA SER A 71 -29.49 -4.13 -10.99
C SER A 71 -28.30 -3.97 -10.01
N VAL A 72 -27.82 -5.04 -9.38
CA VAL A 72 -26.60 -5.02 -8.56
C VAL A 72 -25.37 -4.82 -9.44
N ILE A 73 -25.28 -5.54 -10.57
CA ILE A 73 -24.17 -5.44 -11.52
C ILE A 73 -24.07 -4.02 -12.08
N GLN A 74 -25.17 -3.36 -12.46
CA GLN A 74 -25.14 -1.97 -12.93
C GLN A 74 -24.61 -1.01 -11.86
N ARG A 75 -24.97 -1.18 -10.58
CA ARG A 75 -24.38 -0.39 -9.49
C ARG A 75 -22.89 -0.68 -9.29
N ALA A 76 -22.47 -1.95 -9.43
CA ALA A 76 -21.07 -2.35 -9.37
C ALA A 76 -20.24 -1.76 -10.53
N VAL A 77 -20.79 -1.71 -11.74
CA VAL A 77 -20.19 -1.04 -12.91
C VAL A 77 -20.06 0.47 -12.67
N ILE A 78 -21.08 1.12 -12.12
CA ILE A 78 -21.00 2.54 -11.75
C ILE A 78 -19.93 2.77 -10.67
N ALA A 79 -19.83 1.89 -9.67
CA ALA A 79 -18.77 1.94 -8.66
C ALA A 79 -17.37 1.73 -9.26
N CYS A 80 -17.22 0.89 -10.28
CA CYS A 80 -15.98 0.70 -11.04
C CYS A 80 -15.53 1.99 -11.73
N VAL A 81 -16.43 2.64 -12.49
CA VAL A 81 -16.17 3.93 -13.16
C VAL A 81 -15.81 5.02 -12.14
N ASN A 82 -16.56 5.11 -11.04
CA ASN A 82 -16.31 6.07 -9.96
C ASN A 82 -15.01 5.80 -9.18
N SER A 83 -14.37 4.64 -9.40
CA SER A 83 -13.07 4.27 -8.83
C SER A 83 -11.92 4.44 -9.83
N GLU A 84 -12.17 5.05 -11.00
CA GLU A 84 -11.22 5.25 -12.10
C GLU A 84 -10.74 3.93 -12.79
N HIS A 85 -11.41 2.79 -12.53
CA HIS A 85 -11.15 1.53 -13.23
C HIS A 85 -12.03 1.39 -14.49
N ASP A 86 -11.45 0.92 -15.60
CA ASP A 86 -12.19 0.53 -16.80
C ASP A 86 -13.14 -0.66 -16.52
N PRO A 87 -14.46 -0.52 -16.72
CA PRO A 87 -15.39 -1.62 -16.55
C PRO A 87 -15.24 -2.74 -17.58
N ALA A 88 -14.75 -2.48 -18.80
CA ALA A 88 -14.64 -3.51 -19.83
C ALA A 88 -13.60 -4.59 -19.47
N SER A 89 -12.55 -4.21 -18.73
CA SER A 89 -11.54 -5.08 -18.15
C SER A 89 -12.04 -5.96 -16.98
N HIS A 90 -13.25 -5.71 -16.46
CA HIS A 90 -13.78 -6.37 -15.25
C HIS A 90 -15.18 -6.98 -15.41
N PHE A 91 -16.04 -6.40 -16.24
CA PHE A 91 -17.46 -6.75 -16.46
C PHE A 91 -17.73 -7.00 -17.95
N LYS A 92 -17.19 -8.10 -18.48
CA LYS A 92 -17.33 -8.45 -19.89
C LYS A 92 -18.67 -9.13 -20.15
N GLU A 93 -19.59 -8.45 -20.82
CA GLU A 93 -20.88 -9.05 -21.23
C GLU A 93 -20.64 -10.22 -22.19
N VAL A 94 -21.31 -11.35 -21.93
CA VAL A 94 -21.21 -12.58 -22.70
C VAL A 94 -22.59 -13.23 -22.83
N PHE A 95 -22.76 -14.08 -23.83
CA PHE A 95 -23.98 -14.85 -24.02
C PHE A 95 -23.66 -16.32 -23.79
N ARG A 96 -24.22 -16.90 -22.73
CA ARG A 96 -23.90 -18.28 -22.34
C ARG A 96 -24.75 -19.24 -23.17
N ASP A 97 -24.12 -19.90 -24.13
CA ASP A 97 -24.77 -20.91 -24.94
C ASP A 97 -25.29 -22.06 -24.06
N LYS A 98 -26.54 -22.46 -24.32
CA LYS A 98 -27.08 -23.72 -23.82
C LYS A 98 -27.03 -24.78 -24.93
N PRO A 99 -26.91 -26.08 -24.58
CA PRO A 99 -27.27 -27.13 -25.53
C PRO A 99 -28.70 -26.89 -26.02
N LYS A 100 -28.94 -27.09 -27.32
CA LYS A 100 -30.22 -26.75 -27.96
C LYS A 100 -31.42 -27.35 -27.22
N ASN A 101 -32.20 -26.50 -26.57
CA ASN A 101 -33.65 -26.72 -26.50
C ASN A 101 -34.13 -26.95 -27.95
N SER A 102 -34.98 -27.95 -28.19
CA SER A 102 -35.54 -28.25 -29.52
C SER A 102 -36.37 -27.09 -30.11
N GLU A 103 -36.69 -26.08 -29.30
CA GLU A 103 -37.55 -24.94 -29.62
C GLU A 103 -36.80 -23.59 -29.77
N GLY A 104 -35.45 -23.58 -29.71
CA GLY A 104 -34.63 -22.47 -30.21
C GLY A 104 -34.80 -21.09 -29.55
N GLY A 105 -34.52 -20.96 -28.25
CA GLY A 105 -34.53 -19.66 -27.55
C GLY A 105 -33.28 -18.78 -27.80
N ARG A 106 -33.42 -17.46 -27.64
CA ARG A 106 -32.28 -16.51 -27.65
C ARG A 106 -31.35 -16.78 -26.45
N PRO A 107 -30.01 -16.75 -26.62
CA PRO A 107 -29.06 -16.91 -25.52
C PRO A 107 -29.29 -15.91 -24.37
N ALA A 108 -29.05 -16.36 -23.13
CA ALA A 108 -29.19 -15.51 -21.96
C ALA A 108 -27.97 -14.59 -21.81
N LYS A 109 -28.22 -13.27 -21.69
CA LYS A 109 -27.23 -12.24 -21.33
C LYS A 109 -26.62 -12.58 -19.97
N ASP A 110 -25.32 -12.81 -19.91
CA ASP A 110 -24.52 -13.11 -18.72
C ASP A 110 -23.27 -12.20 -18.70
N PHE A 111 -22.42 -12.29 -17.67
CA PHE A 111 -21.13 -11.58 -17.65
C PHE A 111 -20.01 -12.52 -17.23
N GLN A 112 -18.85 -12.43 -17.90
CA GLN A 112 -17.56 -12.83 -17.33
C GLN A 112 -17.10 -11.71 -16.39
N LEU A 113 -16.80 -12.09 -15.15
CA LEU A 113 -16.46 -11.21 -14.04
C LEU A 113 -15.02 -11.49 -13.58
N SER A 114 -14.22 -10.44 -13.41
CA SER A 114 -12.99 -10.52 -12.64
C SER A 114 -13.28 -10.72 -11.14
N ARG A 115 -12.29 -11.17 -10.35
CA ARG A 115 -12.42 -11.24 -8.88
C ARG A 115 -12.78 -9.86 -8.27
N TYR A 116 -12.28 -8.77 -8.87
CA TYR A 116 -12.61 -7.39 -8.49
C TYR A 116 -14.07 -7.02 -8.83
N ALA A 117 -14.60 -7.41 -9.99
CA ALA A 117 -16.02 -7.23 -10.31
C ALA A 117 -16.93 -7.99 -9.34
N CYS A 118 -16.57 -9.22 -8.96
CA CYS A 118 -17.32 -10.00 -7.96
C CYS A 118 -17.38 -9.30 -6.60
N TYR A 119 -16.28 -8.66 -6.19
CA TYR A 119 -16.21 -7.81 -4.99
C TYR A 119 -17.09 -6.56 -5.09
N LEU A 120 -17.03 -5.80 -6.20
CA LEU A 120 -17.90 -4.64 -6.40
C LEU A 120 -19.39 -5.03 -6.41
N ILE A 121 -19.72 -6.19 -6.97
CA ILE A 121 -21.07 -6.78 -6.92
C ILE A 121 -21.48 -7.09 -5.47
N ALA A 122 -20.61 -7.72 -4.68
CA ALA A 122 -20.88 -8.00 -3.27
C ALA A 122 -21.08 -6.72 -2.43
N GLN A 123 -20.26 -5.68 -2.63
CA GLN A 123 -20.44 -4.37 -1.98
C GLN A 123 -21.79 -3.73 -2.34
N ASN A 124 -22.16 -3.74 -3.62
CA ASN A 124 -23.40 -3.12 -4.13
C ASN A 124 -24.67 -3.98 -3.96
N ALA A 125 -24.53 -5.18 -3.40
CA ALA A 125 -25.62 -6.08 -3.06
C ALA A 125 -26.23 -5.74 -1.69
N SER A 126 -27.40 -6.32 -1.38
CA SER A 126 -28.08 -6.05 -0.11
C SER A 126 -27.54 -6.93 1.01
N SER A 127 -26.82 -6.34 1.97
CA SER A 127 -26.33 -6.98 3.19
C SER A 127 -27.42 -7.56 4.11
N ARG A 128 -28.71 -7.35 3.78
CA ARG A 128 -29.84 -8.07 4.38
C ARG A 128 -29.91 -9.55 3.97
N LYS A 129 -29.16 -9.97 2.95
CA LYS A 129 -28.97 -11.38 2.58
C LYS A 129 -27.73 -11.92 3.30
N ARG A 130 -27.86 -13.05 4.01
CA ARG A 130 -26.76 -13.66 4.77
C ARG A 130 -25.54 -13.94 3.87
N GLN A 131 -25.79 -14.49 2.68
CA GLN A 131 -24.79 -14.79 1.66
C GLN A 131 -24.04 -13.54 1.15
N VAL A 132 -24.70 -12.38 1.08
CA VAL A 132 -24.07 -11.11 0.68
C VAL A 132 -23.15 -10.61 1.80
N ALA A 133 -23.58 -10.67 3.06
CA ALA A 133 -22.73 -10.30 4.19
C ALA A 133 -21.48 -11.21 4.31
N PHE A 134 -21.63 -12.50 3.99
CA PHE A 134 -20.52 -13.44 3.89
C PHE A 134 -19.56 -13.08 2.75
N ALA A 135 -20.06 -12.85 1.53
CA ALA A 135 -19.22 -12.46 0.39
C ALA A 135 -18.52 -11.10 0.61
N GLN A 136 -19.21 -10.12 1.23
CA GLN A 136 -18.61 -8.86 1.65
C GLN A 136 -17.43 -9.08 2.62
N THR A 137 -17.55 -10.03 3.54
CA THR A 137 -16.46 -10.37 4.47
C THR A 137 -15.33 -11.15 3.82
N TYR A 138 -15.64 -12.09 2.91
CA TYR A 138 -14.64 -12.83 2.12
C TYR A 138 -13.76 -11.86 1.31
N PHE A 139 -14.39 -10.97 0.54
CA PHE A 139 -13.66 -10.00 -0.27
C PHE A 139 -12.97 -8.91 0.57
N ALA A 140 -13.48 -8.57 1.76
CA ALA A 140 -12.76 -7.67 2.67
C ALA A 140 -11.42 -8.25 3.16
N ILE A 141 -11.34 -9.57 3.32
CA ILE A 141 -10.12 -10.28 3.74
C ILE A 141 -9.21 -10.57 2.53
N GLN A 142 -9.77 -10.96 1.39
CA GLN A 142 -8.98 -11.38 0.23
C GLN A 142 -8.69 -10.23 -0.77
N THR A 143 -9.68 -9.42 -1.16
CA THR A 143 -9.55 -8.44 -2.26
C THR A 143 -8.74 -7.20 -1.88
N ARG A 144 -8.63 -6.86 -0.59
CA ARG A 144 -7.69 -5.79 -0.16
C ARG A 144 -6.22 -6.14 -0.46
N ARG A 145 -5.91 -7.40 -0.79
CA ARG A 145 -4.59 -7.84 -1.28
C ARG A 145 -4.39 -7.56 -2.77
N GLN A 146 -5.44 -7.20 -3.51
CA GLN A 146 -5.42 -6.93 -4.96
C GLN A 146 -5.68 -5.45 -5.30
N GLU A 147 -6.58 -4.75 -4.61
CA GLU A 147 -6.86 -3.31 -4.84
C GLU A 147 -5.59 -2.42 -4.82
N LEU A 148 -4.58 -2.86 -4.06
CA LEU A 148 -3.34 -2.13 -3.81
C LEU A 148 -2.35 -2.26 -4.96
N THR A 149 -2.41 -3.38 -5.70
CA THR A 149 -1.72 -3.59 -6.96
C THR A 149 -2.14 -2.52 -7.96
N ASP A 150 -3.45 -2.26 -8.06
CA ASP A 150 -4.02 -1.40 -9.10
C ASP A 150 -3.91 0.09 -8.72
N GLN A 151 -4.29 0.48 -7.49
CA GLN A 151 -4.37 1.90 -7.10
C GLN A 151 -3.03 2.60 -6.86
N ASN A 152 -1.95 1.85 -6.65
CA ASN A 152 -0.61 2.43 -6.38
C ASN A 152 0.52 1.77 -7.18
N GLY A 153 0.24 0.77 -8.02
CA GLY A 153 1.27 -0.07 -8.64
C GLY A 153 2.05 -0.94 -7.63
N VAL A 154 1.48 -1.19 -6.45
CA VAL A 154 2.16 -1.91 -5.35
C VAL A 154 1.45 -3.24 -5.13
N ASP A 155 1.94 -4.29 -5.80
CA ASP A 155 1.46 -5.66 -5.58
C ASP A 155 1.67 -6.05 -4.11
N PHE A 156 0.56 -6.05 -3.36
CA PHE A 156 0.57 -6.31 -1.92
C PHE A 156 0.93 -7.77 -1.61
N SER A 157 0.79 -8.70 -2.56
CA SER A 157 1.27 -10.08 -2.42
C SER A 157 2.80 -10.16 -2.39
N THR A 158 3.50 -9.25 -3.10
CA THR A 158 4.97 -9.17 -3.11
C THR A 158 5.58 -8.44 -1.91
N LEU A 159 4.78 -7.63 -1.19
CA LEU A 159 5.24 -6.92 0.00
C LEU A 159 5.59 -7.90 1.13
N SER A 160 6.69 -7.65 1.85
CA SER A 160 6.97 -8.43 3.06
C SER A 160 5.97 -8.07 4.17
N GLU A 161 5.72 -9.00 5.11
CA GLU A 161 4.78 -8.82 6.24
C GLU A 161 4.97 -7.47 6.97
N ILE A 162 6.21 -6.97 7.10
CA ILE A 162 6.47 -5.66 7.73
C ILE A 162 5.96 -4.49 6.89
N GLU A 163 6.04 -4.56 5.56
CA GLU A 163 5.50 -3.55 4.64
C GLU A 163 3.96 -3.64 4.57
N GLN A 164 3.39 -4.85 4.52
CA GLN A 164 1.95 -5.09 4.62
C GLN A 164 1.38 -4.51 5.93
N ARG A 165 2.04 -4.78 7.06
CA ARG A 165 1.69 -4.23 8.38
C ARG A 165 1.78 -2.70 8.41
N LEU A 166 2.87 -2.09 7.90
CA LEU A 166 2.99 -0.63 7.84
C LEU A 166 1.85 0.00 7.04
N TYR A 167 1.53 -0.58 5.88
CA TYR A 167 0.47 -0.10 5.01
C TYR A 167 -0.89 -0.16 5.72
N LEU A 168 -1.32 -1.34 6.18
CA LEU A 168 -2.61 -1.53 6.84
C LEU A 168 -2.73 -0.71 8.12
N ARG A 169 -1.66 -0.62 8.92
CA ARG A 169 -1.61 0.20 10.15
C ARG A 169 -1.79 1.69 9.88
N ASN A 170 -1.43 2.18 8.70
CA ASN A 170 -1.67 3.57 8.30
C ASN A 170 -3.10 3.76 7.78
N GLN A 171 -3.63 2.83 6.98
CA GLN A 171 -5.05 2.83 6.58
C GLN A 171 -5.97 2.83 7.82
N VAL A 172 -5.70 1.98 8.81
CA VAL A 172 -6.43 1.93 10.09
C VAL A 172 -6.44 3.28 10.82
N VAL A 173 -5.41 4.13 10.67
CA VAL A 173 -5.40 5.47 11.27
C VAL A 173 -6.25 6.45 10.46
N GLU A 174 -6.18 6.45 9.13
CA GLU A 174 -6.98 7.35 8.30
C GLU A 174 -8.47 7.03 8.36
N GLU A 175 -8.85 5.75 8.30
CA GLU A 175 -10.24 5.33 8.44
C GLU A 175 -10.79 5.60 9.86
N ASN A 176 -9.96 5.54 10.91
CA ASN A 176 -10.36 5.97 12.25
C ASN A 176 -10.70 7.48 12.33
N LYS A 177 -10.06 8.34 11.53
CA LYS A 177 -10.42 9.77 11.46
C LYS A 177 -11.79 9.96 10.82
N LYS A 178 -12.13 9.18 9.78
CA LYS A 178 -13.47 9.17 9.18
C LYS A 178 -14.51 8.66 10.18
N LEU A 179 -14.21 7.53 10.84
CA LEU A 179 -15.05 6.95 11.89
C LEU A 179 -15.33 7.91 13.04
N ALA A 180 -14.31 8.65 13.51
CA ALA A 180 -14.49 9.67 14.53
C ALA A 180 -15.44 10.79 14.06
N ARG A 181 -15.31 11.26 12.81
CA ARG A 181 -16.22 12.28 12.23
C ARG A 181 -17.66 11.75 12.10
N ALA A 182 -17.84 10.51 11.67
CA ALA A 182 -19.16 9.87 11.59
C ALA A 182 -19.79 9.69 12.98
N ALA A 183 -19.01 9.25 13.97
CA ALA A 183 -19.44 9.17 15.37
C ALA A 183 -19.80 10.54 15.94
N SER A 184 -19.07 11.61 15.57
CA SER A 184 -19.42 12.98 15.93
C SER A 184 -20.78 13.41 15.37
N GLY A 185 -21.04 13.14 14.10
CA GLY A 185 -22.35 13.37 13.45
C GLY A 185 -23.48 12.49 13.99
N ALA A 186 -23.14 11.37 14.63
CA ALA A 186 -24.07 10.55 15.40
C ALA A 186 -24.29 11.07 16.84
N GLY A 187 -23.44 11.98 17.32
CA GLY A 187 -23.58 12.63 18.63
C GLY A 187 -22.62 12.14 19.72
N VAL A 188 -21.48 11.53 19.36
CA VAL A 188 -20.31 11.31 20.24
C VAL A 188 -19.51 12.62 20.32
N LYS A 189 -19.40 13.20 21.52
CA LYS A 189 -18.98 14.60 21.71
C LYS A 189 -17.64 14.77 22.42
N ASP A 190 -17.33 13.92 23.40
CA ASP A 190 -16.13 14.07 24.23
C ASP A 190 -15.23 12.83 24.26
N GLY A 191 -14.03 12.98 24.83
CA GLY A 191 -13.01 11.92 24.87
C GLY A 191 -13.43 10.67 25.65
N VAL A 192 -14.36 10.76 26.60
CA VAL A 192 -14.91 9.62 27.34
C VAL A 192 -15.85 8.83 26.42
N GLU A 193 -16.79 9.53 25.77
CA GLU A 193 -17.70 8.91 24.81
C GLU A 193 -16.93 8.29 23.62
N TYR A 194 -15.87 8.95 23.12
CA TYR A 194 -14.99 8.36 22.10
C TYR A 194 -14.22 7.13 22.60
N GLY A 195 -13.76 7.14 23.84
CA GLY A 195 -13.12 5.99 24.48
C GLY A 195 -14.04 4.77 24.52
N ILE A 196 -15.27 4.96 25.02
CA ILE A 196 -16.31 3.93 25.08
C ILE A 196 -16.68 3.46 23.67
N PHE A 197 -16.95 4.38 22.75
CA PHE A 197 -17.31 4.08 21.36
C PHE A 197 -16.23 3.25 20.64
N GLN A 198 -14.95 3.56 20.85
CA GLN A 198 -13.84 2.78 20.29
C GLN A 198 -13.72 1.42 20.98
N ASN A 199 -13.84 1.36 22.31
CA ASN A 199 -13.74 0.10 23.06
C ASN A 199 -14.84 -0.89 22.66
N LYS A 200 -16.08 -0.43 22.44
CA LYS A 200 -17.19 -1.26 21.93
C LYS A 200 -16.85 -1.97 20.61
N GLY A 201 -16.10 -1.32 19.71
CA GLY A 201 -15.60 -1.96 18.50
C GLY A 201 -14.55 -3.05 18.75
N TYR A 202 -13.68 -2.87 19.75
CA TYR A 202 -12.76 -3.91 20.19
C TYR A 202 -13.51 -5.07 20.85
N GLU A 203 -14.41 -4.81 21.79
CA GLU A 203 -15.24 -5.83 22.45
C GLU A 203 -15.98 -6.72 21.43
N GLY A 204 -16.59 -6.12 20.39
CA GLY A 204 -17.25 -6.89 19.34
C GLY A 204 -16.29 -7.84 18.58
N LEU A 205 -15.11 -7.34 18.21
CA LEU A 205 -14.15 -8.10 17.39
C LEU A 205 -13.35 -9.15 18.18
N TYR A 206 -13.03 -8.86 19.44
CA TYR A 206 -12.15 -9.68 20.30
C TYR A 206 -12.92 -10.44 21.40
N GLY A 207 -14.24 -10.60 21.25
CA GLY A 207 -15.07 -11.48 22.09
C GLY A 207 -15.24 -10.96 23.52
N GLY A 208 -15.81 -9.76 23.67
CA GLY A 208 -15.96 -9.04 24.94
C GLY A 208 -14.71 -8.26 25.37
N ARG A 209 -13.54 -8.54 24.78
CA ARG A 209 -12.27 -7.93 25.19
C ARG A 209 -12.12 -6.48 24.71
N GLY A 210 -12.13 -5.54 25.67
CA GLY A 210 -11.67 -4.16 25.47
C GLY A 210 -10.16 -4.03 25.24
N VAL A 211 -9.67 -2.79 25.06
CA VAL A 211 -8.25 -2.51 24.82
C VAL A 211 -7.36 -2.91 26.02
N LYS A 212 -7.87 -2.81 27.26
CA LYS A 212 -7.15 -3.27 28.47
C LYS A 212 -7.01 -4.79 28.48
N GLU A 213 -8.04 -5.50 28.00
CA GLU A 213 -8.17 -6.96 28.00
C GLU A 213 -7.32 -7.57 26.90
N ILE A 214 -7.31 -6.96 25.71
CA ILE A 214 -6.43 -7.31 24.60
C ILE A 214 -4.97 -7.13 25.02
N ARG A 215 -4.60 -5.99 25.65
CA ARG A 215 -3.24 -5.78 26.18
C ARG A 215 -2.85 -6.87 27.20
N ARG A 216 -3.74 -7.17 28.15
CA ARG A 216 -3.54 -8.19 29.19
C ARG A 216 -3.37 -9.60 28.60
N HIS A 217 -4.24 -9.99 27.68
CA HIS A 217 -4.24 -11.30 27.03
C HIS A 217 -3.02 -11.49 26.11
N LYS A 218 -2.64 -10.47 25.34
CA LYS A 218 -1.46 -10.47 24.46
C LYS A 218 -0.14 -10.11 25.18
N GLY A 219 -0.10 -10.08 26.51
CA GLY A 219 1.11 -9.81 27.29
C GLY A 219 1.79 -8.45 27.00
N LEU A 220 1.03 -7.45 26.56
CA LEU A 220 1.57 -6.18 26.09
C LEU A 220 1.82 -5.20 27.26
N PRO A 221 2.94 -4.45 27.25
CA PRO A 221 3.16 -3.35 28.19
C PRO A 221 2.03 -2.31 28.16
N LYS A 222 1.70 -1.70 29.32
CA LYS A 222 0.61 -0.70 29.43
C LYS A 222 0.72 0.44 28.40
N SER A 223 1.93 0.90 28.10
CA SER A 223 2.23 1.96 27.13
C SER A 223 2.24 1.52 25.66
N ALA A 224 2.07 0.22 25.36
CA ALA A 224 2.08 -0.27 23.98
C ALA A 224 0.83 0.18 23.21
N LYS A 225 1.01 0.75 22.02
CA LYS A 225 -0.07 0.98 21.06
C LYS A 225 -0.36 -0.34 20.35
N ILE A 226 -1.54 -0.92 20.59
CA ILE A 226 -1.88 -2.28 20.15
C ILE A 226 -1.70 -2.48 18.63
N LEU A 227 -2.15 -1.52 17.82
CA LEU A 227 -2.01 -1.53 16.35
C LEU A 227 -0.56 -1.68 15.86
N ASP A 228 0.43 -1.15 16.61
CA ASP A 228 1.83 -1.23 16.22
C ASP A 228 2.44 -2.63 16.50
N ARG A 229 1.69 -3.52 17.19
CA ARG A 229 2.04 -4.91 17.54
C ARG A 229 1.22 -5.99 16.84
N MET A 230 0.17 -5.60 16.10
CA MET A 230 -0.67 -6.50 15.30
C MET A 230 0.05 -7.00 14.05
N GLY A 231 -0.25 -8.23 13.61
CA GLY A 231 0.12 -8.74 12.28
C GLY A 231 -0.80 -8.21 11.17
N SER A 232 -0.48 -8.50 9.90
CA SER A 232 -1.26 -8.05 8.73
C SER A 232 -2.73 -8.48 8.79
N THR A 233 -3.01 -9.76 9.09
CA THR A 233 -4.36 -10.31 9.26
C THR A 233 -5.17 -9.59 10.35
N GLU A 234 -4.56 -9.32 11.50
CA GLU A 234 -5.21 -8.64 12.62
C GLU A 234 -5.51 -7.17 12.26
N LEU A 235 -4.59 -6.48 11.58
CA LEU A 235 -4.81 -5.13 11.09
C LEU A 235 -5.94 -5.05 10.06
N ALA A 236 -6.03 -6.01 9.13
CA ALA A 236 -7.10 -6.08 8.13
C ALA A 236 -8.49 -6.25 8.77
N ALA A 237 -8.63 -7.14 9.76
CA ALA A 237 -9.88 -7.34 10.50
C ALA A 237 -10.33 -6.06 11.25
N ASN A 238 -9.39 -5.32 11.84
CA ASN A 238 -9.70 -4.04 12.49
C ASN A 238 -10.06 -2.95 11.46
N LEU A 239 -9.35 -2.87 10.33
CA LEU A 239 -9.65 -1.94 9.23
C LEU A 239 -11.08 -2.12 8.72
N PHE A 240 -11.50 -3.36 8.46
CA PHE A 240 -12.84 -3.66 7.96
C PHE A 240 -13.94 -3.32 8.96
N ARG A 241 -13.74 -3.61 10.27
CA ARG A 241 -14.69 -3.15 11.31
C ARG A 241 -14.85 -1.63 11.27
N ILE A 242 -13.75 -0.89 11.16
CA ILE A 242 -13.73 0.57 11.19
C ILE A 242 -14.52 1.14 10.01
N THR A 243 -14.23 0.71 8.78
CA THR A 243 -14.93 1.21 7.57
C THR A 243 -16.41 0.85 7.58
N GLN A 244 -16.77 -0.40 7.89
CA GLN A 244 -18.18 -0.82 7.93
C GLN A 244 -18.99 -0.15 9.04
N THR A 245 -18.35 0.24 10.15
CA THR A 245 -19.01 1.06 11.17
C THR A 245 -19.22 2.49 10.67
N GLU A 246 -18.23 3.07 9.99
CA GLU A 246 -18.30 4.42 9.42
C GLU A 246 -19.47 4.56 8.44
N GLU A 247 -19.56 3.61 7.51
CA GLU A 247 -20.68 3.52 6.56
C GLU A 247 -22.01 3.29 7.26
N LYS A 248 -22.08 2.39 8.27
CA LYS A 248 -23.31 2.11 9.01
C LYS A 248 -23.83 3.37 9.73
N LEU A 249 -22.98 4.10 10.44
CA LEU A 249 -23.34 5.32 11.16
C LEU A 249 -23.93 6.39 10.22
N ARG A 250 -23.33 6.57 9.03
CA ARG A 250 -23.84 7.49 8.01
C ARG A 250 -25.17 7.01 7.41
N LYS A 251 -25.21 5.75 6.94
CA LYS A 251 -26.28 5.17 6.12
C LYS A 251 -27.57 4.91 6.88
N GLU A 252 -27.48 4.61 8.17
CA GLU A 252 -28.62 4.43 9.08
C GLU A 252 -28.90 5.70 9.90
N GLU A 253 -28.24 6.81 9.57
CA GLU A 253 -28.32 8.14 10.21
C GLU A 253 -28.24 8.13 11.75
N VAL A 254 -27.55 7.14 12.33
CA VAL A 254 -27.57 6.78 13.76
C VAL A 254 -27.43 8.00 14.67
N LYS A 255 -28.22 8.06 15.76
CA LYS A 255 -28.22 9.17 16.73
C LYS A 255 -28.05 8.67 18.17
N GLY A 256 -27.23 9.40 18.94
CA GLY A 256 -26.87 9.11 20.32
C GLY A 256 -25.60 8.26 20.45
N ALA A 257 -24.69 8.66 21.34
CA ALA A 257 -23.41 7.98 21.55
C ALA A 257 -23.55 6.48 21.87
N HIS A 258 -24.55 6.10 22.66
CA HIS A 258 -24.87 4.70 22.96
C HIS A 258 -25.23 3.89 21.69
N ALA A 259 -26.09 4.44 20.82
CA ALA A 259 -26.49 3.77 19.58
C ALA A 259 -25.31 3.65 18.61
N ALA A 260 -24.43 4.66 18.56
CA ALA A 260 -23.19 4.59 17.79
C ALA A 260 -22.23 3.51 18.32
N GLY A 261 -22.07 3.42 19.64
CA GLY A 261 -21.27 2.38 20.29
C GLY A 261 -21.83 0.97 20.03
N LEU A 262 -23.14 0.78 20.13
CA LEU A 262 -23.81 -0.48 19.80
C LEU A 262 -23.61 -0.86 18.33
N ALA A 263 -23.71 0.09 17.39
CA ALA A 263 -23.43 -0.15 15.98
C ALA A 263 -21.98 -0.62 15.75
N HIS A 264 -20.99 -0.01 16.42
CA HIS A 264 -19.58 -0.43 16.34
C HIS A 264 -19.33 -1.82 16.93
N TYR A 265 -19.98 -2.13 18.07
CA TYR A 265 -19.95 -3.47 18.68
C TYR A 265 -20.57 -4.53 17.75
N GLU A 266 -21.76 -4.28 17.20
CA GLU A 266 -22.40 -5.24 16.30
C GLU A 266 -21.55 -5.51 15.05
N VAL A 267 -20.96 -4.48 14.45
CA VAL A 267 -20.09 -4.64 13.27
C VAL A 267 -18.86 -5.45 13.67
N GLY A 268 -18.20 -5.14 14.79
CA GLY A 268 -17.10 -5.94 15.32
C GLY A 268 -17.49 -7.41 15.53
N LYS A 269 -18.67 -7.66 16.12
CA LYS A 269 -19.21 -9.00 16.37
C LYS A 269 -19.48 -9.76 15.08
N ARG A 270 -20.00 -9.11 14.03
CA ARG A 270 -20.20 -9.75 12.71
C ARG A 270 -18.87 -10.11 12.04
N VAL A 271 -17.87 -9.22 12.09
CA VAL A 271 -16.53 -9.52 11.56
C VAL A 271 -15.88 -10.67 12.33
N ARG A 272 -16.00 -10.70 13.67
CA ARG A 272 -15.53 -11.81 14.51
C ARG A 272 -16.23 -13.13 14.17
N GLN A 273 -17.55 -13.10 14.10
CA GLN A 273 -18.39 -14.26 13.83
C GLN A 273 -17.97 -14.88 12.50
N ALA A 274 -17.86 -14.08 11.44
CA ALA A 274 -17.36 -14.54 10.16
C ALA A 274 -15.93 -15.12 10.26
N ILE A 275 -14.97 -14.46 10.92
CA ILE A 275 -13.61 -15.03 11.14
C ILE A 275 -13.68 -16.43 11.79
N THR A 276 -14.61 -16.64 12.72
CA THR A 276 -14.80 -17.92 13.42
C THR A 276 -15.45 -18.97 12.51
N GLU A 277 -16.49 -18.58 11.76
CA GLU A 277 -17.22 -19.42 10.79
C GLU A 277 -16.38 -19.77 9.55
N LEU A 278 -15.28 -19.03 9.30
CA LEU A 278 -14.27 -19.24 8.28
C LEU A 278 -13.13 -20.21 8.71
N GLY A 279 -13.21 -20.81 9.90
CA GLY A 279 -12.11 -21.57 10.50
C GLY A 279 -10.87 -20.73 10.85
N GLY A 280 -10.99 -19.39 10.81
CA GLY A 280 -9.90 -18.45 10.99
C GLY A 280 -9.51 -18.25 12.45
N VAL A 281 -8.22 -18.01 12.70
CA VAL A 281 -7.72 -17.69 14.04
C VAL A 281 -8.26 -16.32 14.47
N VAL A 282 -9.11 -16.32 15.50
CA VAL A 282 -9.75 -15.12 16.03
C VAL A 282 -8.72 -14.08 16.54
N PRO A 283 -9.01 -12.76 16.44
CA PRO A 283 -7.99 -11.73 16.57
C PRO A 283 -7.19 -11.71 17.87
N GLU A 284 -7.78 -12.07 19.01
CA GLU A 284 -7.09 -12.17 20.29
C GLU A 284 -6.04 -13.29 20.33
N ASN A 285 -6.25 -14.37 19.57
CA ASN A 285 -5.35 -15.52 19.46
C ASN A 285 -4.26 -15.35 18.38
N LEU A 286 -4.34 -14.31 17.53
CA LEU A 286 -3.31 -14.02 16.53
C LEU A 286 -1.97 -13.62 17.19
N PRO A 287 -0.82 -14.07 16.66
CA PRO A 287 0.48 -13.91 17.29
C PRO A 287 0.90 -12.44 17.41
N VAL A 288 1.53 -12.12 18.54
CA VAL A 288 2.06 -10.78 18.83
C VAL A 288 3.33 -10.54 18.03
N ALA A 289 3.30 -9.55 17.16
CA ALA A 289 4.45 -9.18 16.33
C ALA A 289 5.31 -8.08 16.99
N GLU A 290 6.56 -7.96 16.54
CA GLU A 290 7.44 -6.84 16.92
C GLU A 290 6.83 -5.48 16.53
N ASP A 291 7.23 -4.43 17.26
CA ASP A 291 6.82 -3.05 17.00
C ASP A 291 7.15 -2.62 15.57
N VAL A 292 6.10 -2.45 14.75
CA VAL A 292 6.26 -2.24 13.31
C VAL A 292 7.06 -0.97 13.00
N LYS A 293 6.98 0.06 13.85
CA LYS A 293 7.71 1.34 13.68
C LYS A 293 9.17 1.19 14.11
N LYS A 294 9.46 0.44 15.17
CA LYS A 294 10.83 0.07 15.56
C LYS A 294 11.52 -0.71 14.44
N VAL A 295 10.85 -1.74 13.92
CA VAL A 295 11.39 -2.60 12.84
C VAL A 295 11.57 -1.81 11.54
N ALA A 296 10.62 -0.93 11.17
CA ALA A 296 10.75 -0.05 10.01
C ALA A 296 11.95 0.90 10.12
N ARG A 297 12.13 1.56 11.28
CA ARG A 297 13.28 2.43 11.56
C ARG A 297 14.60 1.66 11.55
N ALA A 298 14.61 0.43 12.07
CA ALA A 298 15.78 -0.45 12.01
C ALA A 298 16.12 -0.83 10.56
N ARG A 299 15.14 -1.28 9.75
CA ARG A 299 15.33 -1.55 8.31
C ARG A 299 15.80 -0.34 7.53
N GLN A 300 15.28 0.87 7.82
CA GLN A 300 15.76 2.11 7.18
C GLN A 300 17.20 2.46 7.57
N ARG A 301 17.59 2.28 8.84
CA ARG A 301 19.00 2.41 9.26
C ARG A 301 19.88 1.37 8.59
N GLN A 302 19.44 0.11 8.53
CA GLN A 302 20.16 -0.98 7.86
C GLN A 302 20.38 -0.65 6.38
N LYS A 303 19.33 -0.25 5.64
CA LYS A 303 19.44 0.12 4.21
C LYS A 303 20.40 1.29 3.98
N LYS A 304 20.43 2.30 4.86
CA LYS A 304 21.42 3.40 4.80
C LYS A 304 22.84 2.92 5.07
N LEU A 305 23.04 2.10 6.11
CA LEU A 305 24.34 1.51 6.44
C LEU A 305 24.87 0.64 5.30
N THR A 306 24.02 -0.18 4.67
CA THR A 306 24.42 -1.00 3.50
C THR A 306 24.70 -0.15 2.27
N ALA A 307 23.94 0.91 1.99
CA ALA A 307 24.22 1.82 0.87
C ALA A 307 25.56 2.57 1.05
N GLN A 308 25.93 2.83 2.32
CA GLN A 308 27.22 3.41 2.70
C GLN A 308 28.37 2.39 2.71
N SER A 309 28.11 1.10 2.96
CA SER A 309 29.13 0.05 3.05
C SER A 309 29.34 -0.77 1.76
N THR A 310 28.42 -0.74 0.81
CA THR A 310 28.66 -1.29 -0.54
C THR A 310 29.78 -0.48 -1.19
N PRO A 311 30.91 -1.10 -1.58
CA PRO A 311 31.96 -0.40 -2.30
C PRO A 311 31.38 0.30 -3.53
N LEU A 312 31.75 1.57 -3.72
CA LEU A 312 31.59 2.19 -5.03
C LEU A 312 32.43 1.37 -6.02
N PRO A 313 31.94 1.13 -7.26
CA PRO A 313 32.72 0.40 -8.24
C PRO A 313 34.06 1.11 -8.42
N GLU A 314 35.15 0.38 -8.18
CA GLU A 314 36.48 0.95 -8.36
C GLU A 314 36.63 1.38 -9.82
N PRO A 315 37.16 2.59 -10.08
CA PRO A 315 37.48 2.97 -11.44
C PRO A 315 38.56 2.02 -11.97
N GLU A 316 38.39 1.53 -13.21
CA GLU A 316 39.42 0.78 -13.94
C GLU A 316 40.67 1.65 -14.10
N ARG A 317 41.59 1.60 -13.13
CA ARG A 317 42.89 2.28 -13.15
C ARG A 317 43.92 1.44 -13.91
N THR A 318 43.50 0.85 -15.04
CA THR A 318 44.41 0.32 -16.06
C THR A 318 45.08 1.51 -16.77
N SER A 319 46.40 1.57 -16.70
CA SER A 319 47.22 2.76 -17.02
C SER A 319 47.14 3.27 -18.46
N ASP A 320 46.53 2.51 -19.36
CA ASP A 320 46.59 2.73 -20.82
C ASP A 320 45.21 2.89 -21.49
N SER A 321 44.11 2.97 -20.73
CA SER A 321 42.75 2.97 -21.29
C SER A 321 41.79 4.01 -20.69
N ALA A 322 42.19 5.28 -20.69
CA ALA A 322 41.26 6.38 -20.40
C ALA A 322 40.08 6.36 -21.40
N ARG A 323 38.83 6.32 -20.90
CA ARG A 323 37.65 6.04 -21.75
C ARG A 323 37.25 7.23 -22.62
N LYS A 324 37.04 7.02 -23.92
CA LYS A 324 36.56 8.03 -24.86
C LYS A 324 35.04 8.25 -24.68
N ILE A 325 34.62 9.47 -24.38
CA ILE A 325 33.22 9.81 -24.06
C ILE A 325 32.71 11.04 -24.82
N ASP A 326 31.39 11.25 -24.83
CA ASP A 326 30.82 12.55 -25.22
C ASP A 326 30.92 13.53 -24.04
N LEU A 327 31.81 14.53 -24.14
CA LEU A 327 32.00 15.55 -23.11
C LEU A 327 30.76 16.42 -22.83
N LYS A 328 29.75 16.43 -23.72
CA LYS A 328 28.49 17.14 -23.56
C LYS A 328 27.40 16.26 -22.93
N ALA A 329 27.37 14.96 -23.24
CA ALA A 329 26.33 14.04 -22.76
C ALA A 329 26.71 13.27 -21.47
N ASP A 330 28.00 12.93 -21.32
CA ASP A 330 28.47 11.96 -20.32
C ASP A 330 29.35 12.56 -19.22
N LEU A 331 30.01 13.70 -19.44
CA LEU A 331 31.01 14.26 -18.52
C LEU A 331 30.50 14.40 -17.08
N TRP A 332 29.24 14.81 -16.90
CA TRP A 332 28.62 14.96 -15.58
C TRP A 332 28.54 13.64 -14.80
N LYS A 333 28.46 12.49 -15.48
CA LYS A 333 28.40 11.14 -14.88
C LYS A 333 29.75 10.77 -14.28
N TYR A 334 30.83 11.06 -15.01
CA TYR A 334 32.21 10.86 -14.56
C TYR A 334 32.60 11.89 -13.50
N ALA A 335 32.13 13.13 -13.60
CA ALA A 335 32.30 14.11 -12.54
C ALA A 335 31.63 13.63 -11.24
N LEU A 336 30.38 13.17 -11.32
CA LEU A 336 29.64 12.62 -10.19
C LEU A 336 30.33 11.38 -9.59
N LEU A 337 30.86 10.47 -10.42
CA LEU A 337 31.66 9.31 -10.00
C LEU A 337 32.85 9.73 -9.10
N VAL A 338 33.63 10.72 -9.54
CA VAL A 338 34.80 11.21 -8.79
C VAL A 338 34.38 11.96 -7.51
N ILE A 339 33.29 12.73 -7.55
CA ILE A 339 32.76 13.45 -6.38
C ILE A 339 32.26 12.49 -5.29
N VAL A 340 31.43 11.49 -5.63
CA VAL A 340 30.83 10.60 -4.60
C VAL A 340 31.83 9.62 -3.96
N GLN A 341 33.01 9.46 -4.57
CA GLN A 341 34.14 8.69 -4.02
C GLN A 341 34.92 9.45 -2.93
N GLN A 342 34.77 10.78 -2.81
CA GLN A 342 35.45 11.52 -1.74
C GLN A 342 34.85 11.16 -0.35
N PRO A 343 35.63 11.19 0.75
CA PRO A 343 35.18 10.74 2.07
C PRO A 343 33.97 11.51 2.63
N ASP A 344 33.88 12.80 2.32
CA ASP A 344 32.79 13.72 2.62
C ASP A 344 31.82 13.92 1.43
N MET A 345 32.13 13.29 0.29
CA MET A 345 31.53 13.53 -1.03
C MET A 345 31.68 14.98 -1.55
N GLU A 346 32.65 15.76 -1.07
CA GLU A 346 32.92 17.12 -1.55
C GLU A 346 34.19 17.17 -2.41
N MET A 347 34.18 18.00 -3.47
CA MET A 347 35.36 18.22 -4.30
C MET A 347 35.36 19.64 -4.88
N SER A 348 36.50 20.32 -4.84
CA SER A 348 36.61 21.65 -5.49
C SER A 348 36.56 21.52 -7.01
N THR A 349 36.13 22.58 -7.69
CA THR A 349 36.06 22.57 -9.16
C THR A 349 37.47 22.49 -9.78
N THR A 350 38.52 22.88 -9.04
CA THR A 350 39.92 22.76 -9.47
C THR A 350 40.39 21.31 -9.41
N ASP A 351 40.12 20.61 -8.31
CA ASP A 351 40.55 19.21 -8.12
C ASP A 351 39.78 18.29 -9.08
N LEU A 352 38.51 18.60 -9.34
CA LEU A 352 37.70 17.90 -10.34
C LEU A 352 38.28 18.01 -11.76
N ILE A 353 38.83 19.17 -12.12
CA ILE A 353 39.53 19.37 -13.41
C ILE A 353 40.82 18.53 -13.47
N ALA A 354 41.53 18.38 -12.35
CA ALA A 354 42.78 17.62 -12.28
C ALA A 354 42.58 16.09 -12.20
N GLU A 355 41.50 15.61 -11.57
CA GLU A 355 41.19 14.19 -11.44
C GLU A 355 40.55 13.61 -12.71
N LEU A 356 39.60 14.31 -13.34
CA LEU A 356 38.82 13.78 -14.47
C LEU A 356 39.65 13.16 -15.62
N PRO A 357 40.79 13.73 -16.06
CA PRO A 357 41.62 13.14 -17.12
C PRO A 357 42.16 11.73 -16.82
N LYS A 358 42.13 11.27 -15.55
CA LYS A 358 42.50 9.88 -15.18
C LYS A 358 41.39 8.86 -15.49
N TYR A 359 40.19 9.31 -15.81
CA TYR A 359 38.99 8.49 -16.03
C TYR A 359 38.50 8.56 -17.48
N ILE A 360 38.78 9.66 -18.19
CA ILE A 360 38.27 9.94 -19.54
C ILE A 360 39.36 10.49 -20.47
N THR A 361 39.31 10.13 -21.75
CA THR A 361 40.16 10.76 -22.77
C THR A 361 39.70 12.19 -23.01
N VAL A 362 40.57 13.17 -22.78
CA VAL A 362 40.35 14.57 -23.21
C VAL A 362 40.92 14.72 -24.62
N PRO A 363 40.12 15.07 -25.66
CA PRO A 363 40.65 15.29 -27.00
C PRO A 363 41.62 16.49 -27.05
N ASP A 364 42.64 16.45 -27.91
CA ASP A 364 43.67 17.50 -28.00
C ASP A 364 43.09 18.90 -28.26
N GLU A 365 42.00 18.97 -29.07
CA GLU A 365 41.23 20.19 -29.30
C GLU A 365 40.61 20.81 -28.03
N ALA A 366 40.52 20.08 -26.92
CA ALA A 366 40.06 20.54 -25.62
C ALA A 366 41.21 20.80 -24.64
N VAL A 367 42.41 20.27 -24.91
CA VAL A 367 43.65 20.54 -24.16
C VAL A 367 44.25 21.90 -24.56
N ALA A 368 44.14 22.27 -25.84
CA ALA A 368 44.71 23.51 -26.40
C ALA A 368 44.48 24.76 -25.52
N GLU A 369 45.57 25.47 -25.21
CA GLU A 369 45.54 26.69 -24.39
C GLU A 369 44.83 27.83 -25.13
N ASN A 370 43.86 28.45 -24.46
CA ASN A 370 43.13 29.58 -25.01
C ASN A 370 43.83 30.88 -24.60
N MET A 371 44.76 31.37 -25.44
CA MET A 371 45.77 32.41 -25.11
C MET A 371 45.28 33.72 -24.43
N SER A 372 43.98 33.97 -24.35
CA SER A 372 43.42 35.06 -23.53
C SER A 372 43.40 34.77 -22.01
N ARG A 373 43.50 33.51 -21.56
CA ARG A 373 43.48 33.08 -20.15
C ARG A 373 44.36 31.85 -19.93
N LYS A 374 44.95 31.69 -18.74
CA LYS A 374 45.65 30.45 -18.32
C LYS A 374 44.64 29.33 -17.99
N ASP A 375 43.89 28.90 -19.00
CA ASP A 375 42.69 28.08 -18.82
C ASP A 375 42.35 27.31 -20.10
N SER A 376 42.21 25.99 -20.02
CA SER A 376 41.93 25.14 -21.18
C SER A 376 40.45 25.09 -21.51
N LYS A 377 40.13 24.71 -22.75
CA LYS A 377 38.75 24.47 -23.20
C LYS A 377 38.08 23.37 -22.36
N PHE A 378 38.82 22.35 -21.94
CA PHE A 378 38.35 21.33 -20.99
C PHE A 378 37.96 21.94 -19.62
N SER A 379 38.82 22.77 -19.01
CA SER A 379 38.52 23.43 -17.73
C SER A 379 37.23 24.25 -17.79
N GLN A 380 36.98 24.96 -18.89
CA GLN A 380 35.73 25.71 -19.07
C GLN A 380 34.51 24.79 -19.18
N ILE A 381 34.62 23.62 -19.82
CA ILE A 381 33.52 22.63 -19.91
C ILE A 381 33.20 22.06 -18.51
N VAL A 382 34.21 21.73 -17.71
CA VAL A 382 34.00 21.23 -16.32
C VAL A 382 33.34 22.30 -15.44
N ARG A 383 33.77 23.57 -15.52
CA ARG A 383 33.09 24.67 -14.79
C ARG A 383 31.64 24.87 -15.25
N ASN A 384 31.35 24.65 -16.54
CA ASN A 384 30.01 24.75 -17.10
C ASN A 384 29.04 23.64 -16.61
N LEU A 385 29.50 22.62 -15.88
CA LEU A 385 28.61 21.68 -15.18
C LEU A 385 27.72 22.39 -14.14
N LYS A 386 28.17 23.52 -13.60
CA LYS A 386 27.38 24.40 -12.72
C LYS A 386 26.37 25.30 -13.47
N SER A 387 26.39 25.33 -14.80
CA SER A 387 25.50 26.17 -15.60
C SER A 387 24.13 25.53 -15.80
N HIS A 388 23.08 26.35 -15.91
CA HIS A 388 21.70 25.91 -16.15
C HIS A 388 21.17 24.87 -15.13
N LYS A 389 21.46 25.06 -13.83
CA LYS A 389 20.98 24.21 -12.71
C LYS A 389 19.45 24.08 -12.60
N THR A 390 18.69 24.89 -13.33
CA THR A 390 17.22 24.84 -13.44
C THR A 390 16.73 23.97 -14.60
N SER A 391 17.63 23.46 -15.44
CA SER A 391 17.31 22.55 -16.54
C SER A 391 17.13 21.12 -16.05
N LYS A 392 16.06 20.45 -16.52
CA LYS A 392 15.75 19.04 -16.19
C LYS A 392 16.87 18.05 -16.48
N ASN A 393 17.81 18.42 -17.37
CA ASN A 393 18.95 17.57 -17.77
C ASN A 393 20.23 17.85 -16.97
N ASN A 394 20.26 18.82 -16.05
CA ASN A 394 21.42 19.05 -15.19
C ASN A 394 21.37 18.12 -13.97
N PHE A 395 22.48 17.44 -13.66
CA PHE A 395 22.61 16.51 -12.54
C PHE A 395 22.35 17.13 -11.15
N ILE A 396 22.54 18.44 -10.99
CA ILE A 396 22.15 19.21 -9.79
C ILE A 396 20.63 19.34 -9.71
N TYR A 397 19.94 19.65 -10.81
CA TYR A 397 18.46 19.65 -10.86
C TYR A 397 17.87 18.27 -10.54
N GLN A 398 18.51 17.23 -11.05
CA GLN A 398 18.13 15.83 -10.78
C GLN A 398 18.45 15.41 -9.34
N GLY A 399 19.11 16.25 -8.54
CA GLY A 399 19.40 16.01 -7.12
C GLY A 399 20.51 14.99 -6.88
N TYR A 400 21.40 14.77 -7.85
CA TYR A 400 22.57 13.89 -7.69
C TYR A 400 23.77 14.61 -7.06
N ALA A 401 23.85 15.92 -7.21
CA ALA A 401 24.87 16.77 -6.57
C ALA A 401 24.26 18.12 -6.14
N GLU A 402 24.91 18.77 -5.18
CA GLU A 402 24.65 20.13 -4.74
C GLU A 402 25.78 21.05 -5.23
N ASP A 403 25.45 22.31 -5.52
CA ASP A 403 26.46 23.34 -5.74
C ASP A 403 26.90 23.93 -4.39
N ILE A 404 28.20 23.88 -4.10
CA ILE A 404 28.80 24.47 -2.90
C ILE A 404 29.83 25.54 -3.31
N PRO A 405 30.20 26.47 -2.40
CA PRO A 405 31.26 27.45 -2.66
C PRO A 405 32.53 26.77 -3.16
N GLY A 406 33.01 27.15 -4.35
CA GLY A 406 34.21 26.58 -4.99
C GLY A 406 34.08 25.16 -5.58
N GLY A 407 33.09 24.34 -5.17
CA GLY A 407 33.07 22.90 -5.47
C GLY A 407 31.68 22.28 -5.68
N PHE A 408 31.60 20.96 -5.61
CA PHE A 408 30.35 20.19 -5.64
C PHE A 408 30.28 19.28 -4.43
N ARG A 409 29.08 19.02 -3.91
CA ARG A 409 28.81 17.93 -2.95
C ARG A 409 27.96 16.85 -3.62
N GLY A 410 28.39 15.60 -3.58
CA GLY A 410 27.60 14.45 -4.04
C GLY A 410 26.47 14.14 -3.06
N THR A 411 25.29 13.79 -3.55
CA THR A 411 24.19 13.32 -2.69
C THR A 411 24.16 11.80 -2.61
N GLU A 412 23.46 11.26 -1.61
CA GLU A 412 23.15 9.82 -1.52
C GLU A 412 22.42 9.30 -2.78
N LYS A 413 21.56 10.13 -3.40
CA LYS A 413 20.90 9.81 -4.67
C LYS A 413 21.91 9.74 -5.83
N GLY A 414 22.92 10.63 -5.83
CA GLY A 414 24.04 10.59 -6.77
C GLY A 414 24.93 9.36 -6.59
N ARG A 415 25.23 8.97 -5.35
CA ARG A 415 25.96 7.74 -5.00
C ARG A 415 25.25 6.49 -5.54
N GLN A 416 23.93 6.41 -5.35
CA GLN A 416 23.11 5.31 -5.87
C GLN A 416 22.99 5.31 -7.40
N PHE A 417 22.91 6.49 -8.04
CA PHE A 417 23.01 6.59 -9.51
C PHE A 417 24.36 6.06 -10.00
N VAL A 418 25.48 6.46 -9.38
CA VAL A 418 26.83 6.01 -9.76
C VAL A 418 26.98 4.49 -9.61
N GLN A 419 26.56 3.91 -8.49
CA GLN A 419 26.53 2.46 -8.31
C GLN A 419 25.75 1.79 -9.45
N THR A 420 24.49 2.20 -9.67
CA THR A 420 23.60 1.59 -10.68
C THR A 420 24.13 1.75 -12.11
N TYR A 421 24.63 2.94 -12.47
CA TYR A 421 25.08 3.24 -13.84
C TYR A 421 26.37 2.50 -14.18
N PHE A 422 27.37 2.51 -13.30
CA PHE A 422 28.68 1.93 -13.61
C PHE A 422 28.73 0.41 -13.41
N LEU A 423 28.02 -0.17 -12.43
CA LEU A 423 27.91 -1.64 -12.29
C LEU A 423 27.19 -2.28 -13.48
N ASN A 424 26.06 -1.72 -13.91
CA ASN A 424 25.35 -2.19 -15.11
C ASN A 424 26.09 -1.91 -16.43
N SER A 425 27.16 -1.10 -16.41
CA SER A 425 28.02 -0.89 -17.58
C SER A 425 29.18 -1.89 -17.65
N ALA A 426 29.67 -2.38 -16.50
CA ALA A 426 30.67 -3.46 -16.47
C ALA A 426 30.09 -4.76 -17.04
N LEU A 427 28.90 -5.17 -16.54
CA LEU A 427 28.17 -6.37 -16.96
C LEU A 427 27.72 -6.39 -18.45
N LYS A 428 28.01 -5.33 -19.22
CA LYS A 428 27.74 -5.22 -20.66
C LYS A 428 28.99 -5.29 -21.54
N ASN A 429 30.17 -5.36 -20.94
CA ASN A 429 31.45 -5.48 -21.66
C ASN A 429 32.06 -6.90 -21.53
N ASP A 430 31.54 -7.75 -20.64
CA ASP A 430 31.97 -9.14 -20.43
C ASP A 430 31.22 -10.17 -21.30
N GLY A 431 30.67 -9.75 -22.44
CA GLY A 431 29.89 -10.59 -23.37
C GLY A 431 29.74 -9.99 -24.77
#